data_AF-A0A3R6MVV6-F1
#
_entry.id   AF-A0A3R6MVV6-F1
#
_cell.length_a   1.000
_cell.length_b   1.000
_cell.length_c   1.000
_cell.angle_alpha   90.00
_cell.angle_beta   90.00
_cell.angle_gamma   90.00
#
_symmetry.space_group_name_H-M   'P 1'
#
loop_
_entity.id
_entity.type
_entity.pdbx_description
1 polymer ?
#
loop_
_entity_poly.entity_id
_entity_poly.type
_entity_poly.pdbx_seq_one_letter_code
_entity_poly.pdbx_strand_id
1 'polypeptide(L)'
;MSSQTSLVAEQVRLQQWAAQIQDCKNRPADMKVETWCSEHGITKANYYYRLKRVRKACLEVYNPEPAFVELPQPIEKALPREDSSLKPTAILRNSRGLALEIYNPVSKDMLQCILEVLSNAE
;
A
#
# COMPACT_ATOMS: atom_id res chain seq x y z
N MET A 1 -32.93 -6.93 -31.99
CA MET A 1 -32.68 -8.37 -31.76
C MET A 1 -31.47 -8.77 -32.58
N SER A 2 -30.36 -9.16 -31.95
CA SER A 2 -29.20 -9.70 -32.67
C SER A 2 -29.55 -11.08 -33.21
N SER A 3 -29.31 -11.35 -34.50
CA SER A 3 -29.46 -12.68 -35.06
C SER A 3 -28.36 -13.61 -34.50
N GLN A 4 -28.59 -14.93 -34.48
CA GLN A 4 -27.55 -15.89 -34.11
C GLN A 4 -26.27 -15.70 -34.94
N THR A 5 -26.41 -15.39 -36.22
CA THR A 5 -25.30 -15.08 -37.12
C THR A 5 -24.52 -13.84 -36.70
N SER A 6 -25.18 -12.78 -36.20
CA SER A 6 -24.48 -11.57 -35.75
C SER A 6 -23.70 -11.81 -34.46
N LEU A 7 -24.24 -12.63 -33.55
CA LEU A 7 -23.57 -13.03 -32.31
C LEU A 7 -22.31 -13.85 -32.60
N VAL A 8 -22.42 -14.85 -33.47
CA VAL A 8 -21.26 -15.66 -33.88
C VAL A 8 -20.20 -14.79 -34.56
N ALA A 9 -20.60 -13.87 -35.44
CA ALA A 9 -19.68 -12.96 -36.10
C ALA A 9 -18.96 -12.02 -35.12
N GLU A 10 -19.63 -11.56 -34.05
CA GLU A 10 -18.98 -10.78 -33.00
C GLU A 10 -17.96 -11.59 -32.22
N GLN A 11 -18.31 -12.82 -31.84
CA GLN A 11 -17.41 -13.72 -31.11
C GLN A 11 -16.15 -14.05 -31.92
N VAL A 12 -16.30 -14.35 -33.21
CA VAL A 12 -15.16 -14.62 -34.10
C VAL A 12 -14.23 -13.40 -34.20
N ARG A 13 -14.79 -12.18 -34.34
CA ARG A 13 -13.97 -10.96 -34.35
C ARG A 13 -13.22 -10.76 -33.03
N LEU A 14 -13.87 -11.00 -31.90
CA LEU A 14 -13.22 -10.90 -30.58
C LEU A 14 -12.05 -11.88 -30.46
N GLN A 15 -12.21 -13.12 -30.91
CA GLN A 15 -11.13 -14.11 -30.91
C GLN A 15 -9.97 -13.70 -31.82
N GLN A 16 -10.25 -13.21 -33.02
CA GLN A 16 -9.22 -12.70 -33.94
C GLN A 16 -8.47 -11.51 -33.34
N TRP A 17 -9.17 -10.57 -32.70
CA TRP A 17 -8.55 -9.45 -32.01
C TRP A 17 -7.70 -9.90 -30.82
N ALA A 18 -8.15 -10.90 -30.06
CA ALA A 18 -7.38 -11.46 -28.95
C ALA A 18 -6.06 -12.06 -29.42
N ALA A 19 -6.07 -12.82 -30.53
CA ALA A 19 -4.85 -13.34 -31.15
C ALA A 19 -3.88 -12.22 -31.56
N GLN A 20 -4.37 -11.20 -32.26
CA GLN A 20 -3.55 -10.04 -32.66
C GLN A 20 -2.96 -9.28 -31.46
N ILE A 21 -3.72 -9.13 -30.38
CA ILE A 21 -3.23 -8.49 -29.16
C ILE A 21 -2.11 -9.33 -28.54
N GLN A 22 -2.26 -10.65 -28.52
CA GLN A 22 -1.24 -11.56 -28.00
C GLN A 22 0.04 -11.49 -28.83
N ASP A 23 -0.09 -11.49 -30.16
CA ASP A 23 1.04 -11.31 -31.08
C ASP A 23 1.73 -9.97 -30.86
N CYS A 24 0.97 -8.89 -30.70
CA CYS A 24 1.52 -7.57 -30.38
C CYS A 24 2.24 -7.58 -29.03
N LYS A 25 1.77 -8.32 -28.02
CA LYS A 25 2.44 -8.44 -26.72
C LYS A 25 3.74 -9.25 -26.80
N ASN A 26 3.85 -10.17 -27.76
CA ASN A 26 5.04 -10.98 -28.00
C ASN A 26 6.06 -10.31 -28.94
N ARG A 27 5.82 -9.05 -29.35
CA ARG A 27 6.76 -8.30 -30.18
C ARG A 27 8.10 -8.07 -29.47
N PRO A 28 9.20 -7.83 -30.21
CA PRO A 28 10.49 -7.46 -29.63
C PRO A 28 10.39 -6.26 -28.67
N ALA A 29 11.19 -6.26 -27.60
CA ALA A 29 11.10 -5.26 -26.53
C ALA A 29 11.41 -3.82 -27.00
N ASP A 30 12.25 -3.70 -28.03
CA ASP A 30 12.62 -2.45 -28.71
C ASP A 30 11.55 -1.95 -29.69
N MET A 31 10.57 -2.79 -30.04
CA MET A 31 9.52 -2.46 -30.98
C MET A 31 8.36 -1.71 -30.32
N LYS A 32 8.04 -0.53 -30.86
CA LYS A 32 6.86 0.25 -30.45
C LYS A 32 5.57 -0.36 -30.98
N VAL A 33 4.47 -0.16 -30.23
CA VAL A 33 3.13 -0.63 -30.65
C VAL A 33 2.73 -0.01 -31.98
N GLU A 34 3.09 1.25 -32.22
CA GLU A 34 2.80 1.96 -33.47
C GLU A 34 3.43 1.28 -34.67
N THR A 35 4.71 0.91 -34.58
CA THR A 35 5.43 0.21 -35.64
C THR A 35 4.78 -1.14 -35.93
N TRP A 36 4.43 -1.90 -34.88
CA TRP A 36 3.74 -3.18 -35.04
C TRP A 36 2.38 -3.02 -35.72
N CYS A 37 1.62 -1.99 -35.32
CA CYS A 37 0.32 -1.69 -35.92
C CYS A 37 0.45 -1.37 -37.42
N SER A 38 1.45 -0.57 -37.81
CA SER A 38 1.73 -0.25 -39.21
C SER A 38 2.07 -1.50 -40.04
N GLU A 39 2.89 -2.41 -39.52
CA GLU A 39 3.22 -3.68 -40.19
C GLU A 39 1.99 -4.59 -40.34
N HIS A 40 1.06 -4.55 -39.39
CA HIS A 40 -0.16 -5.35 -39.38
C HIS A 40 -1.36 -4.65 -40.04
N GLY A 41 -1.14 -3.52 -40.70
CA GLY A 41 -2.17 -2.81 -41.46
C GLY A 41 -3.30 -2.22 -40.61
N ILE A 42 -3.05 -1.90 -39.33
CA ILE A 42 -4.03 -1.29 -38.43
C ILE A 42 -3.53 0.04 -37.88
N THR A 43 -4.46 0.93 -37.54
CA THR A 43 -4.10 2.17 -36.84
C THR A 43 -3.91 1.90 -35.35
N LYS A 44 -3.05 2.70 -34.70
CA LYS A 44 -2.88 2.67 -33.23
C LYS A 44 -4.22 2.79 -32.51
N ALA A 45 -5.09 3.68 -32.96
CA ALA A 45 -6.42 3.87 -32.39
C ALA A 45 -7.29 2.60 -32.49
N ASN A 46 -7.26 1.91 -33.64
CA ASN A 46 -7.98 0.65 -33.83
C ASN A 46 -7.43 -0.46 -32.91
N TYR A 47 -6.11 -0.54 -32.73
CA TYR A 47 -5.49 -1.47 -31.78
C TYR A 47 -6.02 -1.27 -30.35
N TYR A 48 -5.99 -0.04 -29.83
CA TYR A 48 -6.48 0.22 -28.48
C TYR A 48 -8.00 0.04 -28.34
N TYR A 49 -8.77 0.32 -29.40
CA TYR A 49 -10.19 -0.02 -29.44
C TYR A 49 -10.42 -1.54 -29.30
N ARG A 50 -9.71 -2.36 -30.09
CA ARG A 50 -9.77 -3.83 -30.03
C ARG A 50 -9.35 -4.34 -28.66
N LEU A 51 -8.26 -3.82 -28.11
CA LEU A 51 -7.77 -4.15 -26.77
C LEU A 51 -8.83 -3.89 -25.69
N LYS A 52 -9.50 -2.73 -25.75
CA LYS A 52 -10.58 -2.39 -24.84
C LYS A 52 -11.74 -3.37 -24.95
N ARG A 53 -12.15 -3.74 -26.18
CA ARG A 53 -13.24 -4.70 -26.44
C ARG A 53 -12.93 -6.09 -25.91
N VAL A 54 -11.72 -6.60 -26.16
CA VAL A 54 -11.28 -7.91 -25.69
C VAL A 54 -11.22 -7.95 -24.16
N ARG A 55 -10.63 -6.94 -23.52
CA ARG A 55 -10.60 -6.85 -22.05
C ARG A 55 -12.01 -6.85 -21.45
N LYS A 56 -12.94 -6.08 -22.04
CA LYS A 56 -14.33 -6.08 -21.59
C LYS A 56 -14.94 -7.48 -21.70
N ALA A 57 -14.82 -8.14 -22.84
CA ALA A 57 -15.35 -9.49 -23.04
C ALA A 57 -14.76 -10.50 -22.04
N CYS A 58 -13.47 -10.42 -21.73
CA CYS A 58 -12.86 -11.25 -20.69
C CYS A 58 -13.47 -10.99 -19.31
N LEU A 59 -13.75 -9.73 -18.97
CA LEU A 59 -14.37 -9.37 -17.68
C LEU A 59 -15.83 -9.80 -17.58
N GLU A 60 -16.60 -9.82 -18.67
CA GLU A 60 -17.98 -10.31 -18.64
C GLU A 60 -18.04 -11.83 -18.43
N VAL A 61 -17.03 -12.58 -18.90
CA VAL A 61 -16.91 -14.03 -18.69
C VAL A 61 -16.29 -14.34 -17.33
N TYR A 62 -15.34 -13.51 -16.89
CA TYR A 62 -14.74 -13.59 -15.57
C TYR A 62 -15.77 -13.12 -14.55
N ASN A 63 -16.49 -14.05 -13.94
CA ASN A 63 -17.27 -13.79 -12.75
C ASN A 63 -16.38 -14.10 -11.53
N PRO A 64 -15.54 -13.15 -11.06
CA PRO A 64 -14.91 -13.34 -9.78
C PRO A 64 -16.04 -13.27 -8.77
N GLU A 65 -16.45 -14.42 -8.22
CA GLU A 65 -17.02 -14.34 -6.88
C GLU A 65 -16.03 -13.53 -6.05
N PRO A 66 -16.50 -12.53 -5.29
CA PRO A 66 -15.61 -11.70 -4.50
C PRO A 66 -14.81 -12.62 -3.57
N ALA A 67 -13.54 -12.82 -3.92
CA ALA A 67 -12.60 -13.53 -3.08
C ALA A 67 -12.29 -12.60 -1.91
N PHE A 68 -13.13 -12.67 -0.87
CA PHE A 68 -12.82 -12.08 0.41
C PHE A 68 -11.58 -12.80 0.94
N VAL A 69 -10.43 -12.14 0.81
CA VAL A 69 -9.21 -12.53 1.51
C VAL A 69 -9.24 -11.78 2.82
N GLU A 70 -9.33 -12.53 3.92
CA GLU A 70 -9.13 -11.96 5.25
C GLU A 70 -7.71 -11.38 5.30
N LEU A 71 -7.63 -10.06 5.39
CA LEU A 71 -6.36 -9.41 5.70
C LEU A 71 -6.04 -9.78 7.16
N PRO A 72 -4.81 -10.26 7.45
CA PRO A 72 -4.42 -10.48 8.83
C PRO A 72 -4.63 -9.16 9.57
N GLN A 73 -5.33 -9.22 10.71
CA GLN A 73 -5.47 -8.06 11.58
C GLN A 73 -4.08 -7.45 11.75
N PRO A 74 -3.93 -6.12 11.55
CA PRO A 74 -2.72 -5.46 11.96
C PRO A 74 -2.50 -5.87 13.40
N ILE A 75 -1.38 -6.57 13.66
CA ILE A 75 -0.92 -6.74 15.02
C ILE A 75 -0.73 -5.31 15.46
N GLU A 76 -1.68 -4.80 16.24
CA GLU A 76 -1.42 -3.67 17.11
C GLU A 76 -0.17 -4.12 17.85
N LYS A 77 0.99 -3.63 17.40
CA LYS A 77 2.18 -3.64 18.23
C LYS A 77 1.64 -3.01 19.48
N ALA A 78 1.50 -3.82 20.53
CA ALA A 78 1.15 -3.32 21.83
C ALA A 78 2.07 -2.12 21.99
N LEU A 79 1.49 -0.92 21.94
CA LEU A 79 2.15 0.24 22.49
C LEU A 79 2.64 -0.27 23.83
N PRO A 80 3.94 -0.09 24.16
CA PRO A 80 4.43 -0.54 25.44
C PRO A 80 3.39 -0.09 26.44
N ARG A 81 2.70 -1.06 27.08
CA ARG A 81 1.93 -0.72 28.25
C ARG A 81 2.99 -0.04 29.09
N GLU A 82 2.84 1.26 29.30
CA GLU A 82 3.62 1.92 30.31
C GLU A 82 3.15 1.25 31.60
N ASP A 83 3.84 0.17 31.94
CA ASP A 83 3.90 -0.35 33.27
C ASP A 83 4.31 0.87 34.09
N SER A 84 3.30 1.51 34.69
CA SER A 84 3.40 2.65 35.59
C SER A 84 3.97 2.18 36.94
N SER A 85 4.94 1.27 36.85
CA SER A 85 5.78 0.68 37.87
C SER A 85 7.21 1.23 37.74
N LEU A 86 7.38 2.45 37.24
CA LEU A 86 8.65 3.14 37.38
C LEU A 86 8.86 3.34 38.89
N LYS A 87 9.76 2.53 39.47
CA LYS A 87 10.24 2.75 40.84
C LYS A 87 11.35 3.79 40.77
N PRO A 88 11.34 4.83 41.62
CA PRO A 88 12.40 5.81 41.64
C PRO A 88 13.73 5.12 41.94
N THR A 89 14.76 5.52 41.21
CA THR A 89 16.14 5.07 41.41
C THR A 89 16.70 5.62 42.72
N ALA A 90 16.29 6.83 43.10
CA ALA A 90 16.63 7.44 44.39
C ALA A 90 15.53 8.41 44.85
N ILE A 91 15.38 8.56 46.16
CA ILE A 91 14.48 9.54 46.78
C ILE A 91 15.30 10.36 47.79
N LEU A 92 15.36 11.68 47.58
CA LEU A 92 16.01 12.62 48.51
C LEU A 92 14.94 13.34 49.32
N ARG A 93 15.09 13.42 50.65
CA ARG A 93 14.12 14.08 51.55
C ARG A 93 14.78 15.17 52.37
N ASN A 94 14.14 16.33 52.47
CA ASN A 94 14.57 17.44 53.34
C ASN A 94 13.78 17.42 54.67
N SER A 95 14.33 18.05 55.72
CA SER A 95 13.69 18.24 57.03
C SER A 95 12.35 18.99 56.95
N ARG A 96 12.13 19.79 55.89
CA ARG A 96 10.87 20.49 55.58
C ARG A 96 9.79 19.61 54.92
N GLY A 97 10.04 18.31 54.72
CA GLY A 97 9.08 17.38 54.13
C GLY A 97 9.04 17.35 52.59
N LEU A 98 9.91 18.10 51.91
CA LEU A 98 10.10 18.00 50.46
C LEU A 98 10.79 16.67 50.11
N ALA A 99 10.29 15.97 49.09
CA ALA A 99 10.86 14.75 48.54
C ALA A 99 11.11 14.90 47.04
N LEU A 100 12.32 14.60 46.59
CA LEU A 100 12.70 14.57 45.18
C LEU A 100 12.90 13.11 44.75
N GLU A 101 12.07 12.67 43.82
CA GLU A 101 12.11 11.33 43.24
C GLU A 101 12.86 11.34 41.91
N ILE A 102 13.91 10.53 41.79
CA ILE A 102 14.81 10.50 40.64
C ILE A 102 14.57 9.22 39.84
N TYR A 103 14.27 9.35 38.55
CA TYR A 103 13.98 8.22 37.65
C TYR A 103 15.02 8.16 36.52
N ASN A 104 15.74 7.04 36.39
CA ASN A 104 16.75 6.88 35.34
C ASN A 104 16.10 6.85 33.93
N PRO A 105 16.67 7.51 32.91
CA PRO A 105 17.88 8.35 32.93
C PRO A 105 17.62 9.82 33.25
N VAL A 106 18.25 10.33 34.30
CA VAL A 106 18.36 11.80 34.56
C VAL A 106 19.77 12.25 34.22
N SER A 107 19.89 13.37 33.49
CA SER A 107 21.20 13.97 33.21
C SER A 107 21.78 14.67 34.44
N LYS A 108 23.11 14.68 34.54
CA LYS A 108 23.82 15.38 35.61
C LYS A 108 23.44 16.87 35.65
N ASP A 109 23.37 17.51 34.50
CA ASP A 109 23.08 18.95 34.38
C ASP A 109 21.68 19.28 34.91
N MET A 110 20.68 18.42 34.63
CA MET A 110 19.33 18.59 35.13
C MET A 110 19.27 18.43 36.65
N LEU A 111 19.94 17.42 37.21
CA LEU A 111 20.03 17.25 38.67
C LEU A 111 20.70 18.45 39.33
N GLN A 112 21.77 18.97 38.74
CA GLN A 112 22.49 20.11 39.27
C GLN A 112 21.61 21.37 39.28
N CYS A 113 20.92 21.69 38.18
CA CYS A 113 20.00 22.83 38.14
C CYS A 113 18.89 22.72 39.20
N ILE A 114 18.29 21.53 39.36
CA ILE A 114 17.22 21.33 40.35
C ILE A 114 17.77 21.53 41.78
N LEU A 115 18.94 20.97 42.09
CA LEU A 115 19.55 21.11 43.41
C LEU A 115 19.98 22.56 43.70
N GLU A 116 20.49 23.30 42.72
CA GLU A 116 20.83 24.72 42.85
C GLU A 116 19.59 25.58 43.12
N VAL A 117 18.48 25.32 42.42
CA VAL A 117 17.21 26.02 42.68
C VAL A 117 16.70 25.69 44.09
N LEU A 118 16.80 24.44 44.52
CA LEU A 118 16.38 24.02 45.86
C LEU A 118 17.27 24.58 46.97
N SER A 119 18.57 24.79 46.73
CA SER A 119 19.46 25.45 47.70
C SER A 119 19.18 26.96 47.80
N ASN A 120 18.75 27.59 46.71
CA ASN A 120 18.37 29.01 46.70
C ASN A 120 16.95 29.24 47.25
N ALA A 121 16.16 28.18 47.42
CA ALA A 121 14.83 28.21 48.02
C ALA A 121 14.87 28.01 49.57
N GLU A 122 16.01 28.34 50.21
CA GLU A 122 16.10 28.46 51.67
C GLU A 122 15.14 29.53 52.22
#